data_AF-A0ABD6M5W2-F1
#
_entry.id   AF-A0ABD6M5W2-F1
#
_cell.length_a   1.000
_cell.length_b   1.000
_cell.length_c   1.000
_cell.angle_alpha   90.00
_cell.angle_beta   90.00
_cell.angle_gamma   90.00
#
_symmetry.space_group_name_H-M   'P 1'
#
loop_
_entity.id
_entity.type
_entity.pdbx_description
1 polymer ?
#
loop_
_entity_poly.entity_id
_entity_poly.type
_entity_poly.pdbx_seq_one_letter_code
_entity_poly.pdbx_strand_id
1 'polypeptide(L)'
;MGPITTAIVSRAIYDLLLAGISFTKDNIKKKLTEFITSDENAELLAEKIEKLNVNDDMSEKAIEKHLKANPEVMNVLENIPNASIVSVKQTHYGTGDNVGRDKIINGNNE
;
A
#
# COMPACT_ATOMS: atom_id res chain seq x y z
N MET A 1 6.24 -8.44 -8.01
CA MET A 1 5.36 -7.53 -7.27
C MET A 1 4.78 -8.28 -6.08
N GLY A 2 4.66 -7.62 -4.93
CA GLY A 2 4.11 -8.23 -3.71
C GLY A 2 2.59 -8.37 -3.77
N PRO A 3 1.97 -9.10 -2.83
CA PRO A 3 0.51 -9.19 -2.74
C PRO A 3 -0.10 -7.80 -2.52
N ILE A 4 -1.32 -7.61 -3.00
CA ILE A 4 -2.08 -6.42 -2.65
C ILE A 4 -2.28 -6.40 -1.14
N THR A 5 -1.86 -5.31 -0.48
CA THR A 5 -1.98 -5.15 0.97
C THR A 5 -2.94 -4.03 1.28
N THR A 6 -3.52 -4.06 2.48
CA THR A 6 -4.39 -2.98 2.98
C THR A 6 -3.72 -1.62 2.96
N ALA A 7 -2.38 -1.56 3.08
CA ALA A 7 -1.61 -0.31 3.01
C ALA A 7 -1.61 0.29 1.59
N ILE A 8 -1.52 -0.56 0.56
CA ILE A 8 -1.61 -0.13 -0.85
C ILE A 8 -3.02 0.37 -1.16
N VAL A 9 -4.02 -0.36 -0.66
CA VAL A 9 -5.44 -0.02 -0.83
C VAL A 9 -5.80 1.26 -0.08
N SER A 10 -5.35 1.41 1.18
CA SER A 10 -5.60 2.62 1.97
C SER A 10 -4.97 3.85 1.33
N ARG A 11 -3.76 3.71 0.78
CA ARG A 11 -3.11 4.78 0.03
C ARG A 11 -3.88 5.14 -1.24
N ALA A 12 -4.32 4.14 -2.01
CA ALA A 12 -5.12 4.37 -3.22
C ALA A 12 -6.44 5.09 -2.91
N ILE A 13 -7.12 4.69 -1.83
CA ILE A 13 -8.35 5.33 -1.36
C ILE A 13 -8.08 6.76 -0.89
N TYR A 14 -7.03 6.97 -0.10
CA TYR A 14 -6.64 8.29 0.38
C TYR A 14 -6.29 9.25 -0.76
N ASP A 15 -5.59 8.77 -1.79
CA ASP A 15 -5.32 9.52 -3.01
C ASP A 15 -6.62 9.91 -3.75
N LEU A 16 -7.60 9.00 -3.82
CA LEU A 16 -8.89 9.28 -4.48
C LEU A 16 -9.70 10.31 -3.69
N LEU A 17 -9.71 10.21 -2.37
CA LEU A 17 -10.29 11.19 -1.44
C LEU A 17 -9.66 12.58 -1.64
N LEU A 18 -8.33 12.67 -1.55
CA LEU A 18 -7.58 13.91 -1.75
C LEU A 18 -7.85 14.55 -3.12
N ALA A 19 -8.09 13.74 -4.15
CA ALA A 19 -8.42 14.20 -5.49
C ALA A 19 -9.91 14.55 -5.67
N GLY A 20 -10.76 14.30 -4.68
CA GLY A 20 -12.21 14.47 -4.75
C GLY A 20 -12.88 13.51 -5.75
N ILE A 21 -12.26 12.36 -5.99
CA ILE A 21 -12.68 11.38 -7.01
C ILE A 21 -13.52 10.29 -6.35
N SER A 22 -14.67 9.98 -6.95
CA SER A 22 -15.54 8.90 -6.47
C SER A 22 -14.90 7.53 -6.57
N PHE A 23 -15.22 6.65 -5.61
CA PHE A 23 -14.79 5.26 -5.57
C PHE A 23 -15.56 4.40 -6.59
N THR A 24 -15.31 4.62 -7.87
CA THR A 24 -15.89 3.79 -8.94
C THR A 24 -14.93 2.66 -9.33
N LYS A 25 -15.47 1.61 -9.95
CA LYS A 25 -14.65 0.49 -10.46
C LYS A 25 -13.52 0.96 -11.36
N ASP A 26 -13.75 1.93 -12.24
CA ASP A 26 -12.74 2.46 -13.16
C ASP A 26 -11.61 3.17 -12.40
N ASN A 27 -11.93 3.93 -11.36
CA ASN A 27 -10.93 4.65 -10.57
C ASN A 27 -10.12 3.71 -9.68
N ILE A 28 -10.79 2.76 -9.02
CA ILE A 28 -10.14 1.71 -8.23
C ILE A 28 -9.26 0.85 -9.12
N LYS A 29 -9.78 0.37 -10.26
CA LYS A 29 -9.03 -0.38 -11.25
C LYS A 29 -7.84 0.43 -11.73
N LYS A 30 -8.02 1.69 -12.14
CA LYS A 30 -6.92 2.53 -12.66
C LYS A 30 -5.83 2.77 -11.62
N LYS A 31 -6.17 2.97 -10.35
CA LYS A 31 -5.19 3.14 -9.25
C LYS A 31 -4.51 1.83 -8.86
N LEU A 32 -5.23 0.71 -8.93
CA LEU A 32 -4.76 -0.61 -8.54
C LEU A 32 -4.54 -1.52 -9.74
N THR A 33 -4.36 -0.99 -10.96
CA THR A 33 -4.25 -1.78 -12.21
C THR A 33 -3.08 -2.75 -12.15
N GLU A 34 -2.03 -2.38 -11.41
CA GLU A 34 -0.86 -3.22 -11.14
C GLU A 34 -1.18 -4.46 -10.28
N PHE A 35 -2.33 -4.48 -9.59
CA PHE A 35 -2.73 -5.52 -8.65
C PHE A 35 -4.07 -6.17 -9.01
N ILE A 36 -5.03 -5.40 -9.52
CA ILE A 36 -6.40 -5.81 -9.86
C ILE A 36 -6.56 -5.71 -11.37
N THR A 37 -6.42 -6.84 -12.05
CA THR A 37 -6.64 -6.96 -13.49
C THR A 37 -8.08 -7.36 -13.84
N SER A 38 -8.82 -7.95 -12.91
CA SER A 38 -10.22 -8.34 -13.09
C SER A 38 -11.18 -7.21 -12.73
N ASP A 39 -12.07 -6.86 -13.65
CA ASP A 39 -13.13 -5.86 -13.42
C ASP A 39 -14.07 -6.22 -12.28
N GLU A 40 -14.40 -7.51 -12.13
CA GLU A 40 -15.27 -8.02 -11.05
C GLU A 40 -14.69 -7.71 -9.67
N ASN A 41 -13.38 -7.92 -9.49
CA ASN A 41 -12.69 -7.63 -8.23
C ASN A 41 -12.62 -6.12 -7.93
N ALA A 42 -12.47 -5.29 -8.98
CA ALA A 42 -12.43 -3.84 -8.84
C ALA A 42 -13.80 -3.26 -8.43
N GLU A 43 -14.88 -3.77 -9.03
CA GLU A 43 -16.25 -3.38 -8.71
C GLU A 43 -16.63 -3.81 -7.29
N LEU A 44 -16.28 -5.05 -6.90
CA LEU A 44 -16.51 -5.56 -5.55
C LEU A 44 -15.76 -4.72 -4.50
N LEU A 45 -14.50 -4.37 -4.76
CA LEU A 45 -13.70 -3.54 -3.85
C LEU A 45 -14.30 -2.13 -3.73
N ALA A 46 -14.72 -1.54 -4.85
CA ALA A 46 -15.35 -0.22 -4.88
C ALA A 46 -16.62 -0.17 -4.03
N GLU A 47 -17.53 -1.13 -4.19
CA GLU A 47 -18.75 -1.24 -3.39
C GLU A 47 -18.46 -1.38 -1.89
N LYS A 48 -17.46 -2.19 -1.54
CA LYS A 48 -17.09 -2.39 -0.12
C LYS A 48 -16.48 -1.12 0.49
N ILE A 49 -15.65 -0.40 -0.26
CA ILE A 49 -15.04 0.87 0.17
C ILE A 49 -16.09 1.95 0.32
N GLU A 50 -17.06 2.03 -0.60
CA GLU A 50 -18.16 2.98 -0.50
C GLU A 50 -18.99 2.71 0.77
N LYS A 51 -19.28 1.44 1.08
CA LYS A 51 -19.96 1.03 2.31
C LYS A 51 -19.18 1.33 3.59
N LEU A 52 -17.86 1.44 3.51
CA LEU A 52 -16.98 1.79 4.63
C LEU A 52 -17.11 3.26 5.06
N ASN A 53 -17.72 4.11 4.22
CA ASN A 53 -17.95 5.53 4.48
C ASN A 53 -16.70 6.27 4.99
N VAL A 54 -15.56 5.95 4.37
CA VAL A 54 -14.28 6.62 4.62
C VAL A 54 -14.35 8.05 4.08
N ASN A 55 -13.86 9.01 4.87
CA ASN A 55 -13.90 10.43 4.54
C ASN A 55 -12.49 11.04 4.44
N ASP A 56 -12.39 12.22 3.84
CA ASP A 56 -11.13 12.98 3.71
C ASP A 56 -10.52 13.43 5.05
N ASP A 57 -11.31 13.39 6.14
CA ASP A 57 -10.83 13.70 7.50
C ASP A 57 -9.99 12.53 8.09
N MET A 58 -10.11 11.33 7.51
CA MET A 58 -9.37 10.15 7.93
C MET A 58 -7.98 10.09 7.29
N SER A 59 -6.96 9.94 8.14
CA SER A 59 -5.60 9.68 7.66
C SER A 59 -5.48 8.31 7.00
N GLU A 60 -4.50 8.11 6.11
CA GLU A 60 -4.18 6.83 5.46
C GLU A 60 -4.13 5.66 6.45
N LYS A 61 -3.51 5.85 7.62
CA LYS A 61 -3.45 4.85 8.70
C LYS A 61 -4.83 4.52 9.30
N ALA A 62 -5.72 5.51 9.41
CA ALA A 62 -7.07 5.30 9.91
C ALA A 62 -7.90 4.50 8.90
N ILE A 63 -7.77 4.81 7.61
CA ILE A 63 -8.36 4.06 6.50
C ILE A 63 -7.85 2.63 6.51
N GLU A 64 -6.53 2.40 6.62
CA GLU A 64 -5.95 1.06 6.71
C GLU A 64 -6.54 0.26 7.88
N LYS A 65 -6.68 0.88 9.04
CA LYS A 65 -7.27 0.24 10.22
C LYS A 65 -8.74 -0.11 10.00
N HIS A 66 -9.49 0.75 9.32
CA HIS A 66 -10.88 0.49 8.94
C HIS A 66 -11.01 -0.65 7.93
N LEU A 67 -10.14 -0.69 6.92
CA LEU A 67 -10.08 -1.78 5.95
C LEU A 67 -9.75 -3.11 6.63
N LYS A 68 -8.76 -3.13 7.54
CA LYS A 68 -8.41 -4.33 8.33
C LYS A 68 -9.52 -4.75 9.29
N ALA A 69 -10.27 -3.81 9.84
CA ALA A 69 -11.39 -4.10 10.72
C ALA A 69 -12.58 -4.69 9.96
N ASN A 70 -12.63 -4.52 8.64
CA ASN A 70 -13.71 -5.05 7.81
C ASN A 70 -13.28 -6.36 7.10
N PRO A 71 -13.78 -7.52 7.57
CA PRO A 71 -13.41 -8.81 7.00
C PRO A 71 -13.88 -8.97 5.56
N GLU A 72 -14.90 -8.22 5.12
CA GLU A 72 -15.39 -8.30 3.75
C GLU A 72 -14.36 -7.77 2.76
N VAL A 73 -13.75 -6.62 3.06
CA VAL A 73 -12.67 -6.07 2.22
C VAL A 73 -11.45 -6.99 2.25
N MET A 74 -11.11 -7.50 3.43
CA MET A 74 -9.98 -8.41 3.58
C MET A 74 -10.18 -9.67 2.73
N ASN A 75 -11.38 -10.22 2.71
CA ASN A 75 -11.74 -11.36 1.87
C ASN A 75 -11.62 -11.03 0.37
N VAL A 76 -12.04 -9.85 -0.09
CA VAL A 76 -11.82 -9.43 -1.49
C VAL A 76 -10.33 -9.37 -1.81
N LEU A 77 -9.52 -8.81 -0.91
CA LEU A 77 -8.06 -8.70 -1.08
C LEU A 77 -7.37 -10.07 -1.11
N GLU A 78 -7.84 -11.03 -0.31
CA GLU A 78 -7.32 -12.40 -0.30
C GLU A 78 -7.76 -13.22 -1.52
N ASN A 79 -8.92 -12.90 -2.11
CA ASN A 79 -9.43 -13.57 -3.31
C ASN A 79 -8.86 -13.00 -4.62
N ILE A 80 -8.18 -11.85 -4.60
CA ILE A 80 -7.48 -11.34 -5.78
C ILE A 80 -6.29 -12.26 -6.07
N PRO A 81 -6.29 -13.00 -7.20
CA PRO A 81 -5.23 -13.95 -7.50
C PRO A 81 -3.92 -13.19 -7.66
N ASN A 82 -2.95 -13.49 -6.79
CA ASN A 82 -1.58 -12.98 -6.90
C ASN A 82 -1.00 -13.44 -8.24
N ALA A 83 -1.01 -12.55 -9.24
CA ALA A 83 -0.28 -12.78 -10.48
C ALA A 83 1.23 -12.85 -10.13
N SER A 84 1.73 -14.07 -9.98
CA SER A 84 3.13 -14.48 -9.86
C SER A 84 4.05 -13.52 -9.08
N ILE A 85 4.19 -13.85 -7.81
CA ILE A 85 5.13 -13.27 -6.84
C ILE A 85 6.57 -13.43 -7.35
N VAL A 86 7.11 -12.44 -8.07
CA VAL A 86 8.55 -12.16 -8.04
C VAL A 86 8.79 -11.36 -6.76
N SER A 87 9.20 -12.09 -5.73
CA SER A 87 9.59 -11.61 -4.40
C SER A 87 10.74 -10.60 -4.51
N VAL A 88 10.44 -9.31 -4.36
CA VAL A 88 11.45 -8.33 -3.97
C VAL A 88 11.29 -8.10 -2.47
N LYS A 89 11.97 -8.94 -1.68
CA LYS A 89 12.21 -8.68 -0.25
C LYS A 89 13.06 -7.40 -0.17
N GLN A 90 12.46 -6.30 0.25
CA GLN A 90 13.25 -5.15 0.69
C GLN A 90 13.71 -5.41 2.12
N THR A 91 14.93 -5.94 2.25
CA THR A 91 15.63 -6.01 3.53
C THR A 91 16.00 -4.58 3.94
N HIS A 92 15.34 -4.04 4.96
CA HIS A 92 15.72 -2.75 5.53
C HIS A 92 17.03 -2.94 6.30
N TYR A 93 18.17 -2.61 5.70
CA TYR A 93 19.40 -2.36 6.45
C TYR A 93 19.25 -0.99 7.11
N GLY A 94 18.64 -0.96 8.30
CA GLY A 94 18.77 0.17 9.19
C GLY A 94 20.21 0.22 9.68
N THR A 95 21.00 1.15 9.12
CA THR A 95 22.34 1.48 9.62
C THR A 95 22.18 2.14 10.99
N GLY A 96 22.33 1.35 12.05
CA GLY A 96 22.47 1.82 13.42
C GLY A 96 23.94 2.04 13.75
N ASP A 97 24.27 3.28 14.12
CA ASP A 97 25.54 3.76 14.70
C ASP A 97 26.81 3.76 13.83
N ASN A 98 27.07 4.92 13.20
CA ASN A 98 28.42 5.40 12.92
C ASN A 98 28.83 6.40 14.01
N VAL A 99 29.55 5.94 15.02
CA VAL A 99 30.36 6.80 15.91
C VAL A 99 31.79 6.28 15.90
N GLY A 100 32.50 6.56 14.81
CA GLY A 100 33.95 6.46 14.74
C GLY A 100 34.59 7.61 15.50
N ARG A 101 34.61 7.53 16.84
CA ARG A 101 35.56 8.32 17.65
C ARG A 101 36.93 7.64 17.58
N ASP A 102 37.68 7.92 16.53
CA ASP A 102 38.90 8.73 16.62
C ASP A 102 39.54 8.86 15.24
N LYS A 103 39.78 10.10 14.87
CA LYS A 103 40.41 10.50 13.61
C LYS A 103 41.91 10.58 13.90
N ILE A 104 42.70 9.63 13.41
CA ILE A 104 44.14 9.84 13.25
C ILE A 104 44.46 9.63 11.78
N ILE A 105 44.61 10.76 11.08
CA ILE A 105 45.23 10.87 9.78
C ILE A 105 46.74 10.89 10.06
N ASN A 106 47.50 9.94 9.52
CA ASN A 106 48.87 10.24 9.16
C ASN A 106 49.26 9.41 7.93
N GLY A 107 49.63 10.13 6.87
CA GLY A 107 49.87 9.58 5.56
C GLY A 107 51.30 9.13 5.31
N ASN A 108 51.43 8.58 4.11
CA ASN A 108 52.62 8.33 3.29
C ASN A 108 53.35 6.98 3.45
N ASN A 109 53.08 6.13 2.45
CA ASN A 109 54.00 5.36 1.60
C ASN A 109 55.49 5.72 1.77
N GLU A 110 56.35 4.73 2.01
CA GLU A 110 57.06 3.86 1.04
C GLU A 110 57.59 2.60 1.75
#